data_AF-A0A2N5IQD8-F1
#
_entry.id   AF-A0A2N5IQD8-F1
#
_cell.length_a   1.000
_cell.length_b   1.000
_cell.length_c   1.000
_cell.angle_alpha   90.00
_cell.angle_beta   90.00
_cell.angle_gamma   90.00
#
_symmetry.space_group_name_H-M   'P 1'
#
loop_
_entity.id
_entity.type
_entity.pdbx_description
1 polymer ?
#
loop_
_entity_poly.entity_id
_entity_poly.type
_entity_poly.pdbx_seq_one_letter_code
_entity_poly.pdbx_strand_id
1 'polypeptide(L)' 'MPDIASIASSAGMIVNGYAFTDTDNGHIKVLNLNDPGSALVLDREGNVLETSMDDIEVGIVQGYYRNNKEFLEADHA' A
#
# COMPACT_ATOMS: atom_id res chain seq x y z
N MET A 1 -4.84 5.15 -17.30
CA MET A 1 -5.46 5.22 -15.96
C MET A 1 -5.55 3.80 -15.46
N PRO A 2 -5.02 3.48 -14.26
CA PRO A 2 -5.06 2.11 -13.73
C PRO A 2 -6.50 1.62 -13.53
N ASP A 3 -6.71 0.31 -13.61
CA ASP A 3 -7.99 -0.31 -13.33
C ASP A 3 -8.19 -0.41 -11.81
N ILE A 4 -8.89 0.58 -11.25
CA ILE A 4 -9.12 0.71 -9.81
C ILE A 4 -9.92 -0.46 -9.24
N ALA A 5 -10.88 -1.00 -9.99
CA ALA A 5 -11.69 -2.13 -9.52
C ALA A 5 -10.84 -3.40 -9.41
N SER A 6 -9.97 -3.64 -10.39
CA SER A 6 -9.04 -4.77 -10.36
C SER A 6 -8.02 -4.64 -9.22
N ILE A 7 -7.49 -3.44 -8.98
CA ILE A 7 -6.52 -3.20 -7.90
C ILE A 7 -7.18 -3.38 -6.54
N ALA A 8 -8.37 -2.80 -6.31
CA ALA A 8 -9.10 -3.01 -5.07
C ALA A 8 -9.46 -4.48 -4.84
N SER A 9 -9.78 -5.23 -5.90
CA SER A 9 -10.12 -6.66 -5.79
C SER A 9 -8.92 -7.55 -5.47
N SER A 10 -7.71 -7.13 -5.84
CA SER A 10 -6.46 -7.87 -5.62
C SER A 10 -5.63 -7.35 -4.43
N ALA A 11 -6.08 -6.28 -3.78
CA ALA A 11 -5.42 -5.74 -2.60
C ALA A 11 -5.53 -6.72 -1.43
N GLY A 12 -4.41 -6.99 -0.76
CA GLY A 12 -4.41 -7.78 0.47
C GLY A 12 -5.03 -7.01 1.64
N MET A 13 -4.98 -5.68 1.58
CA MET A 13 -5.57 -4.81 2.59
C MET A 13 -5.98 -3.47 1.98
N ILE A 14 -7.10 -2.91 2.43
CA ILE A 14 -7.52 -1.55 2.08
C ILE A 14 -7.81 -0.78 3.37
N VAL A 15 -7.14 0.36 3.57
CA VAL A 15 -7.34 1.24 4.73
C VAL A 15 -7.58 2.66 4.24
N ASN A 16 -8.73 3.23 4.58
CA ASN A 16 -9.12 4.61 4.25
C ASN A 16 -8.90 5.00 2.76
N GLY A 17 -9.21 4.07 1.84
CA GLY A 17 -9.06 4.30 0.39
C GLY A 17 -7.65 4.05 -0.17
N TYR A 18 -6.69 3.64 0.66
CA TYR A 18 -5.39 3.15 0.19
C TYR A 18 -5.39 1.63 0.09
N ALA A 19 -5.11 1.11 -1.10
CA ALA A 19 -4.92 -0.32 -1.35
C ALA A 19 -3.47 -0.71 -1.16
N PHE A 20 -3.21 -1.72 -0.31
CA PHE A 20 -1.91 -2.30 -0.03
C PHE A 20 -1.83 -3.69 -0.68
N THR A 21 -0.77 -3.92 -1.44
CA THR A 21 -0.53 -5.17 -2.16
C THR A 21 0.91 -5.61 -1.92
N ASP A 22 1.09 -6.79 -1.31
CA ASP A 22 2.39 -7.45 -1.25
C ASP A 22 2.78 -7.91 -2.67
N THR A 23 4.08 -7.82 -2.97
CA THR A 23 4.63 -8.29 -4.23
C THR A 23 5.63 -9.40 -3.94
N ASP A 24 5.76 -10.34 -4.87
CA ASP A 24 6.64 -11.51 -4.74
C ASP A 24 8.11 -11.19 -4.38
N ASN A 25 8.52 -9.92 -4.53
CA ASN A 25 9.86 -9.42 -4.25
C ASN A 25 10.02 -8.85 -2.83
N GLY A 26 8.98 -8.92 -1.98
CA GLY A 26 8.99 -8.40 -0.62
C GLY A 26 8.79 -6.88 -0.52
N HIS A 27 8.25 -6.24 -1.56
CA HIS A 27 7.84 -4.84 -1.50
C HIS A 27 6.34 -4.73 -1.35
N ILE A 28 5.90 -3.67 -0.67
CA ILE A 28 4.48 -3.34 -0.51
C ILE A 28 4.16 -2.17 -1.42
N LYS A 29 3.27 -2.39 -2.38
CA LYS A 29 2.71 -1.32 -3.21
C LYS A 29 1.49 -0.75 -2.54
N VAL A 30 1.43 0.57 -2.47
CA VAL A 30 0.29 1.32 -1.98
C VAL A 30 -0.22 2.26 -3.06
N LEU A 31 -1.53 2.21 -3.33
CA LEU A 31 -2.20 3.10 -4.26
C LEU A 31 -3.39 3.77 -3.59
N ASN A 32 -3.51 5.09 -3.71
CA ASN A 32 -4.74 5.80 -3.37
C ASN A 32 -5.80 5.53 -4.44
N LEU A 33 -6.88 4.84 -4.08
CA LEU A 33 -7.94 4.45 -5.01
C LEU A 33 -8.78 5.66 -5.49
N ASN A 34 -8.73 6.78 -4.76
CA ASN A 34 -9.42 8.02 -5.10
C ASN A 34 -8.57 8.96 -5.96
N ASP A 35 -7.24 8.88 -5.83
CA ASP A 35 -6.28 9.63 -6.64
C ASP A 35 -5.12 8.73 -7.07
N PRO A 36 -5.23 8.02 -8.21
CA PRO A 36 -4.22 7.05 -8.62
C PRO A 36 -2.87 7.66 -9.05
N GLY A 37 -2.74 8.99 -9.04
CA GLY A 37 -1.45 9.67 -9.13
C GLY A 37 -0.65 9.63 -7.83
N SER A 38 -1.31 9.36 -6.70
CA SER A 38 -0.72 9.21 -5.37
C SER A 38 -0.44 7.73 -5.06
N ALA A 39 0.86 7.40 -5.04
CA ALA A 39 1.35 6.04 -4.86
C ALA A 39 2.63 6.00 -4.01
N LEU A 40 2.83 4.88 -3.33
CA LEU A 40 3.96 4.66 -2.43
C LEU A 40 4.42 3.20 -2.53
N VAL A 41 5.72 2.99 -2.50
CA VAL A 41 6.34 1.68 -2.39
C VAL A 41 7.11 1.63 -1.07
N LEU A 42 6.82 0.61 -0.27
CA LEU A 42 7.48 0.36 1.01
C LEU A 42 8.29 -0.93 0.96
N ASP A 43 9.34 -1.02 1.78
CA ASP A 43 9.89 -2.30 2.19
C ASP A 43 9.01 -2.97 3.28
N ARG A 44 9.35 -4.20 3.69
CA ARG A 44 8.59 -4.92 4.73
C ARG A 44 8.61 -4.26 6.10
N GLU A 45 9.64 -3.46 6.41
CA GLU A 45 9.73 -2.69 7.66
C GLU A 45 8.87 -1.41 7.61
N GLY A 46 8.34 -1.07 6.44
CA GLY A 46 7.52 0.11 6.21
C GLY A 46 8.35 1.36 5.93
N ASN A 47 9.60 1.22 5.51
CA ASN A 47 10.41 2.34 5.03
C ASN A 47 10.07 2.65 3.57
N VAL A 48 10.11 3.93 3.21
CA VAL A 48 9.79 4.39 1.84
C VAL A 48 10.92 4.04 0.88
N LEU A 49 10.58 3.36 -0.21
CA LEU A 49 11.47 3.11 -1.34
C LEU A 49 11.24 4.12 -2.47
N GLU A 50 9.98 4.34 -2.84
CA GLU A 50 9.58 5.28 -3.91
C GLU A 50 8.22 5.89 -3.59
N THR A 51 7.99 7.16 -3.93
CA THR A 51 6.69 7.80 -3.72
C THR A 51 6.44 8.97 -4.67
N SER A 52 5.17 9.18 -5.01
CA SER A 52 4.63 10.42 -5.60
C SER A 52 3.83 11.26 -4.60
N MET A 53 3.68 10.77 -3.36
CA MET A 53 2.94 11.41 -2.28
C MET A 53 3.75 12.55 -1.66
N ASP A 54 3.06 13.52 -1.04
CA ASP A 54 3.72 14.50 -0.18
C ASP A 54 4.08 13.92 1.20
N ASP A 55 4.94 14.61 1.93
CA ASP A 55 5.49 14.13 3.22
C ASP A 55 4.39 13.86 4.28
N ILE A 56 3.27 14.59 4.24
CA ILE A 56 2.16 14.39 5.19
C ILE A 56 1.42 13.12 4.83
N GLU A 57 1.09 12.94 3.55
CA GLU A 57 0.42 11.74 3.06
C GLU A 57 1.28 10.48 3.30
N VAL A 58 2.58 10.54 3.03
CA VAL A 58 3.53 9.46 3.35
C VAL A 58 3.44 9.05 4.82
N GLY A 59 3.47 10.01 5.75
CA GLY A 59 3.41 9.73 7.19
C GLY A 59 2.11 9.03 7.59
N ILE A 60 0.97 9.43 7.01
CA ILE A 60 -0.33 8.81 7.24
C ILE A 60 -0.33 7.36 6.72
N VAL A 61 0.11 7.16 5.47
CA VAL A 61 0.10 5.84 4.83
C VAL A 61 1.07 4.87 5.51
N GLN A 62 2.26 5.32 5.92
CA GLN A 62 3.17 4.50 6.74
C GLN A 62 2.53 4.11 8.08
N GLY A 63 1.76 5.02 8.69
CA GLY A 63 0.97 4.72 9.89
C GLY A 63 -0.07 3.64 9.63
N TYR A 64 -0.81 3.70 8.51
CA TYR A 64 -1.75 2.66 8.13
C TYR A 64 -1.05 1.32 7.91
N TYR A 65 0.07 1.28 7.19
CA TYR A 65 0.81 0.03 6.98
C TYR A 65 1.29 -0.58 8.30
N ARG A 66 2.03 0.18 9.12
CA ARG A 66 2.65 -0.36 10.35
C ARG A 66 1.63 -0.87 11.37
N ASN A 67 0.45 -0.25 11.44
CA ASN A 67 -0.60 -0.63 12.37
C ASN A 67 -1.48 -1.79 11.90
N ASN A 68 -1.33 -2.24 10.65
CA ASN A 68 -2.22 -3.26 10.06
C ASN A 68 -1.47 -4.31 9.22
N LYS A 69 -0.13 -4.30 9.20
CA LYS A 69 0.67 -5.17 8.31
C LYS A 69 0.45 -6.66 8.54
N GLU A 70 -0.03 -7.06 9.73
CA GLU A 70 -0.40 -8.44 10.04
C GLU A 70 -1.50 -9.01 9.12
N PHE A 71 -2.34 -8.14 8.54
CA PHE A 71 -3.37 -8.55 7.57
C PHE A 71 -2.80 -8.78 6.17
N LEU A 72 -1.59 -8.28 5.90
CA LEU A 72 -0.91 -8.44 4.62
C LEU A 72 0.03 -9.66 4.63
N GLU A 73 0.59 -10.02 5.78
CA GLU A 73 1.57 -11.10 5.97
C GLU A 73 0.94 -12.51 6.01
N ALA A 74 -0.39 -12.63 5.87
CA ALA A 74 -1.13 -13.88 6.03
C ALA A 74 -1.25 -14.69 4.72
N ASP A 75 -0.17 -15.37 4.31
CA ASP A 75 -0.28 -16.69 3.65
C ASP A 75 1.04 -17.50 3.70
N HIS A 76 1.40 -17.99 4.88
CA HIS A 76 2.39 -19.07 5.03
C HIS A 76 1.91 -20.09 6.09
N ALA A 77 0.84 -20.84 5.79
CA ALA A 77 0.43 -22.02 6.55
C ALA A 77 0.49 -23.27 5.65
#